data_AF-A0A7C4LB06-F1
#
_entry.id   AF-A0A7C4LB06-F1
#
_cell.length_a   1.000
_cell.length_b   1.000
_cell.length_c   1.000
_cell.angle_alpha   90.00
_cell.angle_beta   90.00
_cell.angle_gamma   90.00
#
_symmetry.space_group_name_H-M   'P 1'
#
loop_
_entity.id
_entity.type
_entity.pdbx_description
1 polymer ?
#
loop_
_entity_poly.entity_id
_entity_poly.type
_entity_poly.pdbx_seq_one_letter_code
_entity_poly.pdbx_strand_id
1 'polypeptide(L)'
;MENSLTSTSRPRTGAGSLGWVWQAVTGVALIFLAGLHMIAHHFVVEGGLRNFQQAQEYLAAVWPLEVLFLIVVTAHALLGVRAVALDLGLSAAAEKRLTQVLWGVGLITLLYGFWLTWMILTYPA
;
A
#
# COMPACT_ATOMS: atom_id res chain seq x y z
N MET A 1 -45.34 5.31 29.04
CA MET A 1 -44.74 3.97 29.07
C MET A 1 -43.73 3.91 27.95
N GLU A 2 -42.47 3.84 28.35
CA GLU A 2 -41.27 3.97 27.53
C GLU A 2 -41.14 2.87 26.47
N ASN A 3 -41.13 3.24 25.18
CA ASN A 3 -40.56 2.38 24.15
C ASN A 3 -39.04 2.56 24.15
N SER A 4 -38.40 1.90 25.12
CA SER A 4 -36.96 1.84 25.31
C SER A 4 -36.28 1.18 24.11
N LEU A 5 -35.71 2.02 23.24
CA LEU A 5 -34.36 1.91 22.66
C LEU A 5 -33.74 0.50 22.71
N THR A 6 -34.24 -0.43 21.92
CA THR A 6 -33.45 -1.60 21.50
C THR A 6 -32.47 -1.16 20.42
N SER A 7 -31.53 -0.31 20.79
CA SER A 7 -30.31 -0.11 20.02
C SER A 7 -29.50 -1.39 20.16
N THR A 8 -29.77 -2.35 19.28
CA THR A 8 -28.91 -3.53 19.11
C THR A 8 -27.58 -3.00 18.56
N SER A 9 -26.65 -2.66 19.45
CA SER A 9 -25.30 -2.30 19.05
C SER A 9 -24.71 -3.51 18.33
N ARG A 10 -24.68 -3.45 16.99
CA ARG A 10 -24.03 -4.48 16.19
C ARG A 10 -22.61 -4.60 16.74
N PRO A 11 -22.15 -5.80 17.15
CA PRO A 11 -20.81 -5.95 17.71
C PRO A 11 -19.82 -5.34 16.72
N ARG A 12 -19.00 -4.40 17.18
CA ARG A 12 -17.87 -3.91 16.37
C ARG A 12 -16.95 -5.10 16.15
N THR A 13 -17.12 -5.80 15.04
CA THR A 13 -16.32 -6.96 14.68
C THR A 13 -14.85 -6.56 14.70
N GLY A 14 -13.99 -7.29 15.42
CA GLY A 14 -12.56 -6.97 15.60
C GLY A 14 -11.75 -6.78 14.30
N ALA A 15 -12.30 -7.18 13.15
CA ALA A 15 -11.76 -6.86 11.83
C ALA A 15 -11.63 -5.34 11.57
N GLY A 16 -12.48 -4.51 12.17
CA GLY A 16 -12.40 -3.04 12.04
C GLY A 16 -11.22 -2.44 12.81
N SER A 17 -10.86 -2.98 13.98
CA SER A 17 -9.74 -2.45 14.77
C SER A 17 -8.38 -2.86 14.20
N LEU A 18 -8.24 -4.10 13.73
CA LEU A 18 -6.99 -4.58 13.11
C LEU A 18 -6.67 -3.88 11.79
N GLY A 19 -7.67 -3.61 10.95
CA GLY A 19 -7.48 -2.85 9.71
C GLY A 19 -6.95 -1.43 9.97
N TRP A 20 -7.50 -0.76 10.99
CA TRP A 20 -7.03 0.57 11.39
C TRP A 20 -5.59 0.53 11.93
N VAL A 21 -5.25 -0.43 12.80
CA VAL A 21 -3.88 -0.57 13.32
C VAL A 21 -2.88 -0.76 12.17
N TRP A 22 -3.18 -1.64 11.23
CA TRP A 22 -2.31 -1.85 10.07
C TRP A 22 -2.20 -0.62 9.17
N GLN A 23 -3.29 0.13 9.00
CA GLN A 23 -3.26 1.38 8.24
C GLN A 23 -2.36 2.41 8.93
N ALA A 24 -2.42 2.53 10.27
CA ALA A 24 -1.56 3.44 11.03
C ALA A 24 -0.08 3.01 10.95
N VAL A 25 0.21 1.74 11.18
CA VAL A 25 1.59 1.20 11.11
C VAL A 25 2.20 1.39 9.74
N THR A 26 1.47 1.03 8.68
CA THR A 26 1.94 1.24 7.29
C THR A 26 2.06 2.71 6.93
N GLY A 27 1.18 3.58 7.46
CA GLY A 27 1.27 5.03 7.26
C GLY A 27 2.53 5.64 7.88
N VAL A 28 2.86 5.26 9.12
CA VAL A 28 4.12 5.67 9.76
C VAL A 28 5.32 5.13 8.97
N ALA A 29 5.30 3.86 8.58
CA ALA A 29 6.36 3.28 7.76
C ALA A 29 6.52 4.04 6.43
N LEU A 30 5.42 4.48 5.80
CA LEU A 30 5.47 5.26 4.57
C LEU A 30 6.14 6.62 4.72
N ILE A 31 5.99 7.31 5.85
CA ILE A 31 6.67 8.59 6.08
C ILE A 31 8.19 8.41 5.91
N PHE A 32 8.74 7.34 6.46
CA PHE A 32 10.16 7.04 6.35
C PHE A 32 10.52 6.49 4.95
N LEU A 33 9.82 5.47 4.46
CA LEU A 33 10.16 4.80 3.21
C LEU A 33 9.98 5.72 1.99
N ALA A 34 8.84 6.41 1.90
CA ALA A 34 8.62 7.39 0.83
C ALA A 34 9.58 8.58 0.98
N GLY A 35 9.87 9.02 2.21
CA GLY A 35 10.86 10.06 2.47
C GLY A 35 12.25 9.69 1.94
N LEU A 36 12.74 8.50 2.28
CA LEU A 36 14.01 7.97 1.76
C LEU A 36 14.00 7.86 0.23
N HIS A 37 12.93 7.32 -0.34
CA HIS A 37 12.77 7.19 -1.79
C HIS A 37 12.83 8.56 -2.49
N MET A 38 12.05 9.53 -2.01
CA MET A 38 12.05 10.89 -2.54
C MET A 38 13.43 11.53 -2.42
N ILE A 39 14.09 11.39 -1.27
CA ILE A 39 15.42 11.97 -1.06
C ILE A 39 16.45 11.37 -2.00
N ALA A 40 16.49 10.05 -2.12
CA ALA A 40 17.42 9.36 -2.99
C ALA A 40 17.26 9.81 -4.45
N HIS A 41 16.03 9.84 -4.96
CA HIS A 41 15.78 10.18 -6.37
C HIS A 41 15.87 11.67 -6.70
N HIS A 42 15.64 12.58 -5.73
CA HIS A 42 15.56 14.02 -6.00
C HIS A 42 16.75 14.83 -5.48
N PHE A 43 17.49 14.34 -4.47
CA PHE A 43 18.58 15.11 -3.85
C PHE A 43 19.93 14.41 -3.90
N VAL A 44 19.99 13.07 -4.00
CA VAL A 44 21.26 12.33 -4.03
C VAL A 44 21.75 12.09 -5.46
N VAL A 45 20.85 11.76 -6.39
CA VAL A 45 21.22 11.56 -7.79
C VAL A 45 21.24 12.91 -8.51
N GLU A 46 22.42 13.50 -8.69
CA GLU A 46 22.60 14.75 -9.42
C GLU A 46 22.05 14.63 -10.86
N GLY A 47 20.97 15.37 -11.16
CA GLY A 47 20.27 15.32 -12.45
C GLY A 47 19.24 14.20 -12.60
N GLY A 48 19.09 13.32 -11.61
CA GLY A 48 18.16 12.19 -11.60
C GLY A 48 18.64 10.97 -12.40
N LEU A 49 17.95 9.84 -12.22
CA LEU A 49 18.18 8.63 -13.02
C LEU A 49 17.64 8.88 -14.44
N ARG A 50 18.53 9.03 -15.43
CA ARG A 50 18.17 9.45 -16.80
C ARG A 50 18.23 8.33 -17.84
N ASN A 51 18.81 7.19 -17.49
CA ASN A 51 18.88 6.03 -18.36
C ASN A 51 18.69 4.73 -17.58
N PHE A 52 18.50 3.65 -18.33
CA PHE A 52 18.25 2.32 -17.77
C PHE A 52 19.42 1.82 -16.90
N GLN A 53 20.66 2.03 -17.34
CA GLN A 53 21.85 1.58 -16.61
C GLN A 53 21.92 2.22 -15.21
N GLN A 54 21.69 3.53 -15.11
CA GLN A 54 21.65 4.23 -13.82
C GLN A 54 20.55 3.68 -12.91
N ALA A 55 19.36 3.39 -13.47
CA ALA A 55 18.27 2.80 -12.69
C ALA A 55 18.60 1.39 -12.20
N GLN A 56 19.29 0.59 -13.01
CA GLN A 56 19.76 -0.74 -12.64
C GLN A 56 20.81 -0.68 -11.54
N GLU A 57 21.82 0.18 -11.67
CA GLU A 57 22.87 0.39 -10.66
C GLU A 57 22.29 0.86 -9.32
N TYR A 58 21.38 1.83 -9.38
CA TYR A 58 20.66 2.31 -8.20
C TYR A 58 19.85 1.19 -7.54
N LEU A 59 19.00 0.49 -8.30
CA LEU A 59 18.15 -0.56 -7.76
C LEU A 59 19.00 -1.70 -7.16
N ALA A 60 20.11 -2.09 -7.79
CA ALA A 60 21.01 -3.09 -7.24
C ALA A 60 21.53 -2.73 -5.84
N ALA A 61 21.73 -1.45 -5.55
CA ALA A 61 22.19 -0.98 -4.25
C ALA A 61 21.07 -0.93 -3.18
N VAL A 62 19.82 -0.64 -3.57
CA VAL A 62 18.72 -0.36 -2.62
C VAL A 62 17.50 -1.27 -2.73
N TRP A 63 17.56 -2.33 -3.54
CA TRP A 63 16.39 -3.19 -3.82
C TRP A 63 15.63 -3.68 -2.58
N PRO A 64 16.23 -4.02 -1.41
CA PRO A 64 15.46 -4.48 -0.27
C PRO A 64 14.54 -3.38 0.27
N LEU A 65 15.01 -2.12 0.27
CA LEU A 65 14.24 -0.97 0.69
C LEU A 65 13.11 -0.65 -0.29
N GLU A 66 13.37 -0.73 -1.58
CA GLU A 66 12.37 -0.50 -2.63
C GLU A 66 11.28 -1.59 -2.64
N VAL A 67 11.65 -2.86 -2.42
CA VAL A 67 10.69 -3.97 -2.28
C VAL A 67 9.86 -3.80 -1.01
N LEU A 68 10.47 -3.42 0.12
CA LEU A 68 9.73 -3.12 1.34
C LEU A 68 8.78 -1.93 1.13
N PHE A 69 9.24 -0.88 0.46
CA PHE A 69 8.42 0.27 0.11
C PHE A 69 7.22 -0.13 -0.75
N LEU A 70 7.43 -0.93 -1.80
CA LEU A 70 6.37 -1.48 -2.65
C LEU A 70 5.30 -2.22 -1.84
N ILE A 71 5.71 -3.09 -0.91
CA ILE A 71 4.77 -3.84 -0.06
C ILE A 71 3.97 -2.89 0.84
N VAL A 72 4.68 -1.99 1.53
CA VAL A 72 4.07 -1.09 2.51
C VAL A 72 3.13 -0.08 1.83
N VAL A 73 3.54 0.53 0.72
CA VAL A 73 2.72 1.50 -0.02
C VAL A 73 1.47 0.86 -0.60
N THR A 74 1.60 -0.36 -1.13
CA THR A 74 0.45 -1.10 -1.64
C THR A 74 -0.53 -1.42 -0.51
N ALA A 75 -0.05 -1.98 0.60
CA ALA A 75 -0.91 -2.30 1.75
C ALA A 75 -1.63 -1.05 2.30
N HIS A 76 -0.89 0.05 2.50
CA HIS A 76 -1.46 1.30 3.00
C HIS A 76 -2.54 1.87 2.07
N ALA A 77 -2.25 1.91 0.76
CA ALA A 77 -3.18 2.43 -0.23
C ALA A 77 -4.49 1.64 -0.25
N LEU A 78 -4.42 0.30 -0.23
CA LEU A 78 -5.62 -0.54 -0.25
C LEU A 78 -6.47 -0.38 1.01
N LEU A 79 -5.83 -0.32 2.19
CA LEU A 79 -6.51 -0.07 3.46
C LEU A 79 -7.17 1.31 3.48
N GLY A 80 -6.44 2.35 3.07
CA GLY A 80 -6.93 3.71 3.02
C GLY A 80 -8.10 3.90 2.05
N VAL A 81 -7.99 3.39 0.82
CA VAL A 81 -9.09 3.43 -0.16
C VAL A 81 -10.32 2.69 0.36
N ARG A 82 -10.14 1.53 0.99
CA ARG A 82 -11.24 0.79 1.61
C ARG A 82 -11.89 1.62 2.72
N ALA A 83 -11.12 2.23 3.61
CA ALA A 83 -11.64 3.04 4.71
C ALA A 83 -12.48 4.22 4.17
N VAL A 84 -11.93 5.01 3.25
CA VAL A 84 -12.65 6.14 2.62
C VAL A 84 -13.94 5.66 1.95
N ALA A 85 -13.90 4.55 1.23
CA ALA A 85 -15.08 4.03 0.54
C ALA A 85 -16.18 3.55 1.50
N LEU A 86 -15.82 2.96 2.64
CA LEU A 86 -16.79 2.56 3.68
C LEU A 86 -17.44 3.77 4.34
N ASP A 87 -16.71 4.87 4.50
CA ASP A 87 -17.24 6.12 5.05
C ASP A 87 -18.29 6.77 4.13
N LEU A 88 -18.34 6.39 2.84
CA LEU A 88 -19.35 6.85 1.88
C LEU A 88 -20.68 6.07 1.96
N GLY A 89 -20.81 5.06 2.84
CA GLY A 89 -22.07 4.34 3.07
C GLY A 89 -22.46 3.36 1.96
N LEU A 90 -21.48 2.58 1.46
CA LEU A 90 -21.73 1.55 0.45
C LEU A 90 -22.68 0.44 0.93
N SER A 91 -23.39 -0.18 -0.01
CA SER A 91 -24.16 -1.40 0.29
C SER A 91 -23.23 -2.58 0.57
N ALA A 92 -23.68 -3.56 1.37
CA ALA A 92 -22.87 -4.74 1.71
C ALA A 92 -22.33 -5.50 0.48
N ALA A 93 -23.09 -5.55 -0.62
CA ALA A 93 -22.65 -6.16 -1.87
C ALA A 93 -21.52 -5.35 -2.52
N ALA A 94 -21.63 -4.02 -2.53
CA ALA A 94 -20.60 -3.13 -3.03
C ALA A 94 -19.32 -3.19 -2.18
N GLU A 95 -19.42 -3.23 -0.85
CA GLU A 95 -18.27 -3.38 0.06
C GLU A 95 -17.51 -4.70 -0.18
N LYS A 96 -18.24 -5.81 -0.35
CA LYS A 96 -17.65 -7.12 -0.65
C LYS A 96 -16.91 -7.09 -1.99
N ARG A 97 -17.55 -6.54 -3.02
CA ARG A 97 -16.95 -6.44 -4.36
C ARG A 97 -15.71 -5.52 -4.34
N LEU A 98 -15.79 -4.38 -3.66
CA LEU A 98 -14.64 -3.48 -3.48
C LEU A 98 -13.48 -4.21 -2.81
N THR A 99 -13.74 -4.94 -1.73
CA THR A 99 -12.69 -5.69 -1.02
C THR A 99 -12.02 -6.71 -1.95
N GLN A 100 -12.79 -7.43 -2.77
CA GLN A 100 -12.25 -8.38 -3.75
C GLN A 100 -11.40 -7.70 -4.83
N VAL A 101 -11.87 -6.57 -5.36
CA VAL A 101 -11.14 -5.79 -6.38
C VAL A 101 -9.84 -5.25 -5.80
N LEU A 102 -9.86 -4.68 -4.60
CA LEU A 102 -8.66 -4.15 -3.94
C LEU A 102 -7.63 -5.26 -3.70
N TRP A 103 -8.05 -6.45 -3.28
CA TRP A 103 -7.16 -7.60 -3.17
C TRP A 103 -6.55 -8.01 -4.51
N GLY A 104 -7.36 -8.07 -5.58
CA GLY A 104 -6.88 -8.39 -6.92
C GLY A 104 -5.85 -7.37 -7.43
N VAL A 105 -6.15 -6.07 -7.27
CA VAL A 105 -5.22 -4.99 -7.62
C VAL A 105 -3.93 -5.09 -6.82
N GLY A 106 -4.02 -5.29 -5.50
CA GLY A 106 -2.85 -5.48 -4.65
C GLY A 106 -1.95 -6.64 -5.10
N LEU A 107 -2.56 -7.79 -5.35
CA LEU A 107 -1.82 -8.97 -5.81
C LEU A 107 -1.13 -8.73 -7.15
N ILE A 108 -1.83 -8.14 -8.12
CA ILE A 108 -1.25 -7.80 -9.43
C ILE A 108 -0.08 -6.82 -9.28
N THR A 109 -0.26 -5.76 -8.50
CA THR A 109 0.78 -4.75 -8.25
C THR A 109 2.03 -5.38 -7.63
N LEU A 110 1.88 -6.23 -6.61
CA LEU A 110 3.02 -6.89 -5.96
C LEU A 110 3.71 -7.89 -6.88
N LEU A 111 2.96 -8.75 -7.56
CA LEU A 111 3.53 -9.73 -8.50
C LEU A 111 4.29 -9.04 -9.62
N TYR A 112 3.69 -8.01 -10.21
CA TYR A 112 4.32 -7.24 -11.28
C TYR A 112 5.55 -6.48 -10.79
N GLY A 113 5.48 -5.84 -9.62
CA GLY A 113 6.61 -5.13 -9.04
C GLY A 113 7.77 -6.06 -8.68
N PHE A 114 7.51 -7.23 -8.08
CA PHE A 114 8.55 -8.22 -7.80
C PHE A 114 9.17 -8.77 -9.08
N TRP A 115 8.35 -9.06 -10.09
CA TRP A 115 8.83 -9.48 -11.40
C TRP A 115 9.71 -8.41 -12.05
N LEU A 116 9.31 -7.14 -12.03
CA LEU A 116 10.12 -6.04 -12.55
C LEU A 116 11.45 -5.90 -11.80
N THR A 117 11.43 -5.91 -10.47
CA THR A 117 12.66 -5.85 -9.67
C THR A 117 13.60 -6.98 -10.03
N TRP A 118 13.09 -8.22 -10.13
CA TRP A 118 13.88 -9.37 -10.54
C TRP A 118 14.47 -9.20 -11.94
N MET A 119 13.65 -8.79 -12.91
CA MET A 119 14.08 -8.58 -14.30
C MET A 119 15.17 -7.51 -14.38
N ILE A 120 15.02 -6.38 -13.70
CA ILE A 120 16.03 -5.30 -13.72
C ILE A 120 17.34 -5.77 -13.08
N LEU A 121 17.27 -6.47 -11.93
CA LEU A 121 18.47 -6.96 -11.23
C LEU A 121 19.24 -8.04 -12.01
N THR A 122 18.56 -8.76 -12.90
CA THR A 122 19.15 -9.88 -13.67
C THR A 122 19.41 -9.55 -15.13
N TYR A 123 19.00 -8.36 -15.60
CA TYR A 123 19.21 -7.95 -16.98
C TYR A 123 20.71 -7.75 -17.25
N PRO A 124 21.26 -8.29 -18.36
CA PRO A 124 22.67 -8.08 -18.70
C PRO A 124 22.98 -6.59 -18.91
N ALA A 125 24.06 -6.11 -18.28
CA ALA A 125 24.57 -4.76 -18.46
C ALA A 125 25.16 -4.55 -19.87
#